data_AF-Q2KMY6-F1
#
_entry.id   AF-Q2KMY6-F1
#
_cell.length_a   1.000
_cell.length_b   1.000
_cell.length_c   1.000
_cell.angle_alpha   90.00
_cell.angle_beta   90.00
_cell.angle_gamma   90.00
#
_symmetry.space_group_name_H-M   'P 1'
#
loop_
_entity.id
_entity.type
_entity.pdbx_description
1 polymer ?
#
loop_
_entity_poly.entity_id
_entity_poly.type
_entity_poly.pdbx_seq_one_letter_code
_entity_poly.pdbx_strand_id
1 'polypeptide(L)'
;VGIADGAYFEPTEPGNRPALRDKNIAKMFSFPRGPKKQEVTEKANEELNGLVALLESQGVTVRRPEKHNFGLSVKTPFFEVENQYCAVCPRDVMITFGNEILEATMSRRSRFFEYLPYRKLVYEYWHKYPDTIWNAAPKPTMQNAMYREDFWEWPMEDRFERMHDFEFCVTQDEVIFDAADCSRFGRDIFVQESMTTNRSGIRWLKRHLEPRGFRVHDVHFPLDIFPSHIDCTFVPLAPGVVLVNPERPIQEGEEKLFMDNDWQFIKAPLPTSTDDEMPMFCQSSKWLSMNVLSISPKKVICEEQEHPLHELLDKHGFEVYPIPFRNVFEFGGS
;
A
#
# COMPACT_ATOMS: atom_id res chain seq x y z
N VAL A 1 2.86 -9.01 -10.15
CA VAL A 1 3.29 -9.54 -8.83
C VAL A 1 4.70 -9.02 -8.55
N GLY A 2 4.98 -8.50 -7.36
CA GLY A 2 6.32 -7.97 -7.00
C GLY A 2 7.37 -9.06 -6.85
N ILE A 3 8.63 -8.75 -6.55
CA ILE A 3 9.71 -9.73 -6.26
C ILE A 3 10.42 -9.31 -4.97
N ALA A 4 10.89 -10.27 -4.16
CA ALA A 4 11.68 -9.99 -2.96
C ALA A 4 13.20 -9.92 -3.22
N ASP A 5 13.63 -10.20 -4.46
CA ASP A 5 15.04 -10.19 -4.85
C ASP A 5 15.73 -8.86 -4.54
N GLY A 6 16.87 -8.94 -3.86
CA GLY A 6 17.72 -7.79 -3.59
C GLY A 6 17.12 -6.79 -2.61
N ALA A 7 16.07 -7.15 -1.86
CA ALA A 7 15.44 -6.27 -0.89
C ALA A 7 16.38 -5.88 0.27
N TYR A 8 16.24 -4.65 0.73
CA TYR A 8 16.97 -4.10 1.87
C TYR A 8 16.01 -3.74 3.01
N PHE A 9 16.56 -3.54 4.19
CA PHE A 9 15.84 -2.86 5.26
C PHE A 9 15.63 -1.38 4.89
N GLU A 10 14.45 -0.82 5.17
CA GLU A 10 14.22 0.61 4.99
C GLU A 10 15.13 1.40 5.94
N PRO A 11 15.79 2.47 5.45
CA PRO A 11 16.51 3.38 6.32
C PRO A 11 15.54 4.18 7.18
N THR A 12 16.00 4.61 8.36
CA THR A 12 15.28 5.60 9.16
C THR A 12 15.40 6.98 8.51
N GLU A 13 14.26 7.61 8.23
CA GLU A 13 14.17 8.89 7.53
C GLU A 13 12.95 9.70 8.00
N PRO A 14 12.81 10.99 7.65
CA PRO A 14 11.70 11.80 8.14
C PRO A 14 10.30 11.27 7.78
N GLY A 15 10.16 10.60 6.63
CA GLY A 15 8.90 10.00 6.17
C GLY A 15 8.63 8.59 6.71
N ASN A 16 9.61 7.93 7.32
CA ASN A 16 9.46 6.57 7.85
C ASN A 16 10.46 6.28 8.97
N ARG A 17 9.97 5.82 10.13
CA ARG A 17 10.80 5.34 11.24
C ARG A 17 10.51 3.87 11.50
N PRO A 18 11.17 2.95 10.78
CA PRO A 18 10.92 1.53 10.95
C PRO A 18 11.38 1.08 12.33
N ALA A 19 10.61 0.15 12.91
CA ALA A 19 10.85 -0.38 14.25
C ALA A 19 10.75 -1.91 14.27
N LEU A 20 11.41 -2.51 15.26
CA LEU A 20 11.21 -3.92 15.57
C LEU A 20 9.83 -4.09 16.19
N ARG A 21 9.11 -5.11 15.74
CA ARG A 21 7.73 -5.36 16.18
C ARG A 21 7.65 -5.74 17.66
N ASP A 22 8.55 -6.63 18.10
CA ASP A 22 8.69 -6.98 19.50
C ASP A 22 9.27 -5.78 20.28
N LYS A 23 8.41 -5.15 21.09
CA LYS A 23 8.74 -3.97 21.91
C LYS A 23 9.83 -4.24 22.97
N ASN A 24 10.00 -5.48 23.41
CA ASN A 24 11.06 -5.82 24.36
C ASN A 24 12.40 -5.91 23.63
N ILE A 25 12.43 -6.52 22.44
CA ILE A 25 13.63 -6.55 21.59
C ILE A 25 13.98 -5.14 21.11
N ALA A 26 13.00 -4.32 20.74
CA ALA A 26 13.18 -2.93 20.30
C ALA A 26 13.87 -2.03 21.34
N LYS A 27 13.78 -2.37 22.64
CA LYS A 27 14.50 -1.65 23.71
C LYS A 27 16.00 -1.98 23.76
N MET A 28 16.39 -3.12 23.19
CA MET A 28 17.75 -3.65 23.26
C MET A 28 18.49 -3.53 21.93
N PHE A 29 17.77 -3.55 20.81
CA PHE A 29 18.33 -3.56 19.47
C PHE A 29 17.67 -2.51 18.58
N SER A 30 18.47 -1.86 17.73
CA SER A 30 17.97 -0.99 16.68
C SER A 30 17.39 -1.80 15.52
N PHE A 31 16.53 -1.16 14.72
CA PHE A 31 16.10 -1.73 13.45
C PHE A 31 17.34 -2.06 12.57
N PRO A 32 17.37 -3.22 11.89
CA PRO A 32 18.53 -3.62 11.09
C PRO A 32 18.75 -2.70 9.89
N ARG A 33 19.97 -2.73 9.35
CA ARG A 33 20.36 -2.02 8.11
C ARG A 33 20.93 -3.00 7.09
N GLY A 34 21.01 -2.58 5.84
CA GLY A 34 21.60 -3.36 4.77
C GLY A 34 20.63 -4.38 4.15
N PRO A 35 21.14 -5.41 3.46
CA PRO A 35 20.31 -6.37 2.73
C PRO A 35 19.50 -7.24 3.70
N LYS A 36 18.28 -7.59 3.30
CA LYS A 36 17.51 -8.66 3.96
C LYS A 36 18.28 -9.98 3.84
N LYS A 37 18.14 -10.86 4.83
CA LYS A 37 18.74 -12.19 4.79
C LYS A 37 18.20 -12.97 3.58
N GLN A 38 19.08 -13.71 2.90
CA GLN A 38 18.72 -14.49 1.72
C GLN A 38 17.54 -15.42 1.98
N GLU A 39 17.55 -16.17 3.09
CA GLU A 39 16.46 -17.07 3.48
C GLU A 39 15.10 -16.36 3.56
N VAL A 40 15.06 -15.11 4.05
CA VAL A 40 13.83 -14.32 4.14
C VAL A 40 13.31 -13.97 2.75
N THR A 41 14.20 -13.53 1.86
CA THR A 41 13.82 -13.22 0.48
C THR A 41 13.44 -14.46 -0.33
N GLU A 42 14.04 -15.62 -0.06
CA GLU A 42 13.73 -16.89 -0.73
C GLU A 42 12.33 -17.38 -0.35
N LYS A 43 12.00 -17.43 0.95
CA LYS A 43 10.66 -17.84 1.41
C LYS A 43 9.56 -16.91 0.88
N ALA A 44 9.79 -15.60 0.92
CA ALA A 44 8.82 -14.65 0.34
C ALA A 44 8.67 -14.84 -1.18
N ASN A 45 9.77 -15.13 -1.90
CA ASN A 45 9.70 -15.43 -3.32
C ASN A 45 8.99 -16.77 -3.62
N GLU A 46 9.12 -17.79 -2.77
CA GLU A 46 8.35 -19.04 -2.87
C GLU A 46 6.84 -18.76 -2.81
N GLU A 47 6.40 -17.98 -1.83
CA GLU A 47 4.99 -17.56 -1.68
C GLU A 47 4.51 -16.69 -2.85
N LEU A 48 5.31 -15.69 -3.27
CA LEU A 48 5.01 -14.87 -4.45
C LEU A 48 4.89 -15.73 -5.72
N ASN A 49 5.69 -16.78 -5.86
CA ASN A 49 5.60 -17.71 -6.99
C ASN A 49 4.37 -18.61 -6.90
N GLY A 50 3.93 -18.97 -5.68
CA GLY A 50 2.63 -19.60 -5.45
C GLY A 50 1.47 -18.72 -5.93
N LEU A 51 1.51 -17.42 -5.61
CA LEU A 51 0.53 -16.45 -6.12
C LEU A 51 0.56 -16.36 -7.66
N VAL A 52 1.75 -16.35 -8.28
CA VAL A 52 1.88 -16.39 -9.75
C VAL A 52 1.18 -17.62 -10.32
N ALA A 53 1.52 -18.80 -9.81
CA ALA A 53 0.96 -20.07 -10.31
C ALA A 53 -0.57 -20.12 -10.17
N LEU A 54 -1.09 -19.63 -9.04
CA LEU A 54 -2.53 -19.52 -8.83
C LEU A 54 -3.17 -18.57 -9.86
N LEU A 55 -2.65 -17.36 -10.02
CA LEU A 55 -3.16 -16.37 -10.98
C LEU A 55 -3.14 -16.92 -12.42
N GLU A 56 -2.05 -17.57 -12.84
CA GLU A 56 -1.94 -18.18 -14.16
C GLU A 56 -2.92 -19.34 -14.35
N SER A 57 -3.17 -20.15 -13.31
CA SER A 57 -4.21 -21.21 -13.34
C SER A 57 -5.63 -20.64 -13.55
N GLN A 58 -5.85 -19.39 -13.14
CA GLN A 58 -7.10 -18.65 -13.34
C GLN A 58 -7.12 -17.86 -14.66
N GLY A 59 -6.14 -18.06 -15.54
CA GLY A 59 -6.05 -17.42 -16.85
C GLY A 59 -5.54 -15.98 -16.82
N VAL A 60 -4.99 -15.51 -15.70
CA VAL A 60 -4.39 -14.17 -15.59
C VAL A 60 -2.99 -14.19 -16.19
N THR A 61 -2.70 -13.23 -17.06
CA THR A 61 -1.31 -13.00 -17.51
C THR A 61 -0.53 -12.29 -16.41
N VAL A 62 0.49 -12.94 -15.87
CA VAL A 62 1.30 -12.38 -14.79
C VAL A 62 2.58 -11.75 -15.33
N ARG A 63 2.86 -10.51 -14.89
CA ARG A 63 4.14 -9.81 -15.12
C ARG A 63 4.84 -9.58 -13.78
N ARG A 64 6.18 -9.58 -13.81
CA ARG A 64 7.07 -9.35 -12.66
C ARG A 64 8.07 -8.23 -12.98
N PRO A 65 8.43 -7.37 -12.00
CA PRO A 65 9.50 -6.39 -12.16
C PRO A 65 10.85 -7.05 -12.44
N GLU A 66 11.80 -6.28 -12.96
CA GLU A 66 13.19 -6.70 -13.08
C GLU A 66 13.89 -6.67 -11.72
N LYS A 67 14.91 -7.54 -11.57
CA LYS A 67 15.81 -7.46 -10.40
C LYS A 67 16.50 -6.10 -10.39
N HIS A 68 16.59 -5.50 -9.21
CA HIS A 68 17.19 -4.18 -9.03
C HIS A 68 18.17 -4.21 -7.85
N ASN A 69 19.24 -3.41 -7.95
CA ASN A 69 20.19 -3.27 -6.85
C ASN A 69 19.71 -2.19 -5.87
N PHE A 70 18.89 -2.58 -4.91
CA PHE A 70 18.39 -1.67 -3.87
C PHE A 70 19.47 -1.22 -2.87
N GLY A 71 20.67 -1.82 -2.91
CA GLY A 71 21.82 -1.36 -2.10
C GLY A 71 22.49 -0.10 -2.62
N LEU A 72 22.09 0.42 -3.78
CA LEU A 72 22.59 1.70 -4.28
C LEU A 72 22.01 2.85 -3.45
N SER A 73 22.90 3.71 -2.95
CA SER A 73 22.51 4.95 -2.31
C SER A 73 21.81 5.88 -3.30
N VAL A 74 20.91 6.71 -2.78
CA VAL A 74 20.24 7.76 -3.55
C VAL A 74 20.74 9.09 -3.04
N LYS A 75 21.24 9.92 -3.95
CA LYS A 75 21.67 11.29 -3.66
C LYS A 75 21.02 12.26 -4.63
N THR A 76 20.25 13.20 -4.09
CA THR A 76 19.64 14.31 -4.81
C THR A 76 20.23 15.64 -4.32
N PRO A 77 19.86 16.80 -4.90
CA PRO A 77 20.27 18.09 -4.34
C PRO A 77 19.78 18.35 -2.90
N PHE A 78 18.74 17.64 -2.43
CA PHE A 78 18.06 17.94 -1.17
C PHE A 78 18.16 16.83 -0.12
N PHE A 79 18.49 15.60 -0.51
CA PHE A 79 18.63 14.48 0.42
C PHE A 79 19.61 13.42 -0.05
N GLU A 80 20.06 12.60 0.89
CA GLU A 80 20.84 11.40 0.65
C GLU A 80 20.32 10.28 1.55
N VAL A 81 20.20 9.06 1.01
CA VAL A 81 19.87 7.84 1.77
C VAL A 81 20.81 6.71 1.37
N GLU A 82 21.18 5.88 2.36
CA GLU A 82 22.23 4.87 2.20
C GLU A 82 21.84 3.71 1.27
N ASN A 83 20.55 3.36 1.23
CA ASN A 83 19.99 2.35 0.35
C ASN A 83 18.53 2.66 -0.02
N GLN A 84 18.03 1.96 -1.03
CA GLN A 84 16.63 1.90 -1.42
C GLN A 84 15.94 0.68 -0.79
N TYR A 85 14.64 0.48 -1.02
CA TYR A 85 13.85 -0.53 -0.30
C TYR A 85 13.72 -1.90 -0.98
N CYS A 86 12.68 -2.10 -1.81
CA CYS A 86 12.38 -3.39 -2.44
C CYS A 86 11.42 -3.23 -3.64
N ALA A 87 11.01 -4.35 -4.28
CA ALA A 87 10.02 -4.37 -5.36
C ALA A 87 8.83 -5.31 -5.05
N VAL A 88 8.52 -5.52 -3.76
CA VAL A 88 7.51 -6.50 -3.32
C VAL A 88 6.09 -5.99 -3.52
N CYS A 89 5.86 -4.69 -3.32
CA CYS A 89 4.54 -4.06 -3.36
C CYS A 89 4.38 -3.11 -4.56
N PRO A 90 4.11 -3.61 -5.78
CA PRO A 90 3.86 -2.75 -6.95
C PRO A 90 2.69 -1.76 -6.75
N ARG A 91 1.76 -2.09 -5.85
CA ARG A 91 0.54 -1.31 -5.57
C ARG A 91 0.85 0.09 -5.08
N ASP A 92 1.94 0.25 -4.33
CA ASP A 92 2.37 1.51 -3.74
C ASP A 92 2.94 2.46 -4.80
N VAL A 93 3.55 1.90 -5.85
CA VAL A 93 4.38 2.63 -6.81
C VAL A 93 3.59 3.03 -8.06
N MET A 94 2.70 2.16 -8.54
CA MET A 94 1.96 2.37 -9.78
C MET A 94 0.49 1.98 -9.66
N ILE A 95 -0.37 2.76 -10.31
CA ILE A 95 -1.80 2.50 -10.41
C ILE A 95 -2.27 2.65 -11.85
N THR A 96 -3.35 1.94 -12.21
CA THR A 96 -3.98 2.08 -13.52
C THR A 96 -5.36 2.74 -13.43
N PHE A 97 -5.60 3.71 -14.32
CA PHE A 97 -6.88 4.41 -14.48
C PHE A 97 -7.35 4.30 -15.93
N GLY A 98 -8.28 3.37 -16.19
CA GLY A 98 -8.67 3.03 -17.55
C GLY A 98 -7.47 2.50 -18.35
N ASN A 99 -7.10 3.21 -19.41
CA ASN A 99 -5.94 2.92 -20.26
C ASN A 99 -4.63 3.61 -19.82
N GLU A 100 -4.63 4.32 -18.69
CA GLU A 100 -3.42 4.94 -18.16
C GLU A 100 -2.69 4.05 -17.15
N ILE A 101 -1.36 4.02 -17.23
CA ILE A 101 -0.44 3.63 -16.16
C ILE A 101 0.14 4.92 -15.57
N LEU A 102 -0.08 5.14 -14.27
CA LEU A 102 0.41 6.31 -13.54
C LEU A 102 1.47 5.88 -12.50
N GLU A 103 2.66 6.46 -12.60
CA GLU A 103 3.69 6.37 -11.56
C GLU A 103 3.39 7.39 -10.44
N ALA A 104 3.30 6.91 -9.19
CA ALA A 104 3.06 7.74 -8.02
C ALA A 104 4.28 8.63 -7.69
N THR A 105 4.04 9.68 -6.90
CA THR A 105 5.12 10.60 -6.49
C THR A 105 6.09 9.88 -5.55
N MET A 106 5.55 9.00 -4.71
CA MET A 106 6.14 8.47 -3.48
C MET A 106 6.35 9.57 -2.43
N SER A 107 6.50 9.15 -1.18
CA SER A 107 6.71 10.03 -0.01
C SER A 107 8.00 9.74 0.78
N ARG A 108 8.60 8.56 0.55
CA ARG A 108 9.80 8.06 1.23
C ARG A 108 11.03 8.18 0.33
N ARG A 109 12.15 8.67 0.88
CA ARG A 109 13.40 8.93 0.13
C ARG A 109 14.02 7.64 -0.39
N SER A 110 13.98 6.56 0.40
CA SER A 110 14.39 5.21 -0.01
C SER A 110 13.57 4.62 -1.16
N ARG A 111 12.39 5.18 -1.44
CA ARG A 111 11.47 4.74 -2.49
C ARG A 111 11.45 5.66 -3.73
N PHE A 112 12.31 6.68 -3.77
CA PHE A 112 12.31 7.71 -4.83
C PHE A 112 12.40 7.12 -6.25
N PHE A 113 13.21 6.07 -6.42
CA PHE A 113 13.46 5.37 -7.68
C PHE A 113 12.79 3.99 -7.77
N GLU A 114 11.83 3.68 -6.88
CA GLU A 114 11.20 2.35 -6.83
C GLU A 114 10.35 2.01 -8.06
N TYR A 115 10.12 2.97 -8.96
CA TYR A 115 9.51 2.74 -10.26
C TYR A 115 10.45 2.04 -11.27
N LEU A 116 11.77 2.12 -11.09
CA LEU A 116 12.75 1.61 -12.05
C LEU A 116 12.62 0.10 -12.36
N PRO A 117 12.40 -0.80 -11.38
CA PRO A 117 12.17 -2.22 -11.63
C PRO A 117 11.01 -2.51 -12.59
N TYR A 118 10.03 -1.61 -12.69
CA TYR A 118 8.84 -1.77 -13.52
C TYR A 118 8.97 -1.13 -14.91
N ARG A 119 10.00 -0.32 -15.14
CA ARG A 119 10.12 0.56 -16.31
C ARG A 119 10.05 -0.20 -17.64
N LYS A 120 10.69 -1.37 -17.73
CA LYS A 120 10.62 -2.22 -18.91
C LYS A 120 9.20 -2.70 -19.21
N LEU A 121 8.44 -3.11 -18.18
CA LEU A 121 7.04 -3.52 -18.36
C LEU A 121 6.19 -2.38 -18.90
N VAL A 122 6.37 -1.17 -18.36
CA VAL A 122 5.64 0.02 -18.81
C VAL A 122 5.95 0.32 -20.28
N TYR A 123 7.22 0.28 -20.69
CA TYR A 123 7.60 0.44 -22.10
C TYR A 123 6.95 -0.61 -23.00
N GLU A 124 6.92 -1.88 -22.58
CA GLU A 124 6.27 -2.93 -23.36
C GLU A 124 4.77 -2.66 -23.56
N TYR A 125 4.05 -2.24 -22.51
CA TYR A 125 2.64 -1.87 -22.63
C TYR A 125 2.45 -0.67 -23.56
N TRP A 126 3.26 0.37 -23.38
CA TRP A 126 3.21 1.58 -24.19
C TRP A 126 3.50 1.31 -25.67
N HIS A 127 4.48 0.46 -25.99
CA HIS A 127 4.78 0.07 -27.37
C HIS A 127 3.73 -0.86 -27.98
N LYS A 128 3.15 -1.77 -27.19
CA LYS A 128 2.22 -2.78 -27.68
C LYS A 128 0.82 -2.24 -27.93
N TYR A 129 0.35 -1.30 -27.11
CA TYR A 129 -1.03 -0.81 -27.13
C TYR A 129 -1.07 0.70 -27.39
N PRO A 130 -1.49 1.15 -28.59
CA PRO A 130 -1.48 2.57 -28.99
C PRO A 130 -2.24 3.50 -28.06
N ASP A 131 -3.28 3.00 -27.40
CA ASP A 131 -4.10 3.78 -26.47
C ASP A 131 -3.51 3.83 -25.05
N THR A 132 -2.37 3.18 -24.77
CA THR A 132 -1.77 3.25 -23.42
C THR A 132 -1.26 4.65 -23.16
N ILE A 133 -1.80 5.29 -22.13
CA ILE A 133 -1.26 6.53 -21.59
C ILE A 133 -0.26 6.15 -20.51
N TRP A 134 0.94 6.69 -20.58
CA TRP A 134 1.93 6.57 -19.52
C TRP A 134 2.26 7.95 -18.99
N ASN A 135 2.00 8.14 -17.69
CA ASN A 135 2.33 9.38 -16.98
C ASN A 135 3.10 9.07 -15.70
N ALA A 136 3.92 10.04 -15.29
CA ALA A 136 4.52 10.08 -13.97
C ALA A 136 4.01 11.34 -13.27
N ALA A 137 3.52 11.19 -12.04
CA ALA A 137 3.15 12.33 -11.21
C ALA A 137 4.39 13.19 -10.87
N PRO A 138 4.21 14.48 -10.50
CA PRO A 138 5.32 15.37 -10.16
C PRO A 138 6.20 14.75 -9.06
N LYS A 139 7.48 14.50 -9.36
CA LYS A 139 8.41 13.97 -8.37
C LYS A 139 8.71 15.05 -7.31
N PRO A 140 8.49 14.77 -6.02
CA PRO A 140 8.70 15.73 -4.96
C PRO A 140 10.20 15.90 -4.70
N THR A 141 10.60 17.02 -4.11
CA THR A 141 11.99 17.26 -3.75
C THR A 141 12.44 16.36 -2.59
N MET A 142 11.49 15.97 -1.72
CA MET A 142 11.73 15.28 -0.46
C MET A 142 12.77 15.99 0.43
N GLN A 143 12.87 17.32 0.31
CA GLN A 143 13.66 18.14 1.22
C GLN A 143 13.08 18.08 2.64
N ASN A 144 13.86 18.50 3.65
CA ASN A 144 13.41 18.40 5.05
C ASN A 144 12.08 19.12 5.30
N ALA A 145 11.83 20.26 4.63
CA ALA A 145 10.58 21.01 4.75
C ALA A 145 9.33 20.27 4.20
N MET A 146 9.51 19.19 3.43
CA MET A 146 8.41 18.31 3.03
C MET A 146 7.86 17.50 4.23
N TYR A 147 8.60 17.43 5.34
CA TYR A 147 8.27 16.62 6.49
C TYR A 147 8.10 17.46 7.77
N ARG A 148 7.19 17.03 8.66
CA ARG A 148 7.10 17.54 10.03
C ARG A 148 8.11 16.81 10.90
N GLU A 149 9.15 17.53 11.32
CA GLU A 149 10.28 16.97 12.07
C GLU A 149 9.87 16.32 13.39
N ASP A 150 8.89 16.90 14.07
CA ASP A 150 8.39 16.51 15.39
C ASP A 150 7.32 15.41 15.35
N PHE A 151 6.79 15.06 14.17
CA PHE A 151 5.68 14.12 14.01
C PHE A 151 5.87 12.81 14.80
N TRP A 152 7.07 12.25 14.79
CA TRP A 152 7.36 10.96 15.41
C TRP A 152 7.50 11.03 16.94
N GLU A 153 7.67 12.23 17.49
CA GLU A 153 7.84 12.49 18.92
C GLU A 153 6.57 13.02 19.59
N TRP A 154 5.50 13.25 18.81
CA TRP A 154 4.22 13.70 19.36
C TRP A 154 3.70 12.75 20.45
N PRO A 155 3.34 13.27 21.64
CA PRO A 155 2.59 12.52 22.63
C PRO A 155 1.32 11.92 22.02
N MET A 156 0.84 10.80 22.56
CA MET A 156 -0.33 10.11 21.99
C MET A 156 -1.60 10.99 21.98
N GLU A 157 -1.76 11.86 22.97
CA GLU A 157 -2.87 12.82 23.04
C GLU A 157 -2.80 13.85 21.90
N ASP A 158 -1.66 14.53 21.74
CA ASP A 158 -1.42 15.47 20.63
C ASP A 158 -1.54 14.80 19.27
N ARG A 159 -1.02 13.56 19.14
CA ARG A 159 -1.18 12.76 17.93
C ARG A 159 -2.65 12.51 17.64
N PHE A 160 -3.42 12.11 18.67
CA PHE A 160 -4.84 11.85 18.54
C PHE A 160 -5.62 13.10 18.14
N GLU A 161 -5.31 14.28 18.68
CA GLU A 161 -5.94 15.53 18.24
C GLU A 161 -5.58 15.85 16.78
N ARG A 162 -4.29 15.87 16.45
CA ARG A 162 -3.78 16.27 15.13
C ARG A 162 -4.19 15.33 14.00
N MET A 163 -4.34 14.04 14.27
CA MET A 163 -4.83 13.08 13.26
C MET A 163 -6.30 13.29 12.93
N HIS A 164 -7.12 13.85 13.84
CA HIS A 164 -8.50 14.24 13.51
C HIS A 164 -8.53 15.48 12.60
N ASP A 165 -7.47 16.28 12.62
CA ASP A 165 -7.20 17.33 11.64
C ASP A 165 -6.44 16.81 10.39
N PHE A 166 -6.19 15.49 10.31
CA PHE A 166 -5.42 14.81 9.25
C PHE A 166 -4.01 15.37 9.03
N GLU A 167 -3.35 15.78 10.12
CA GLU A 167 -1.97 16.26 10.10
C GLU A 167 -0.99 15.10 10.36
N PHE A 168 -0.19 14.76 9.34
CA PHE A 168 0.75 13.62 9.37
C PHE A 168 2.21 14.03 9.18
N CYS A 169 3.10 13.07 8.92
CA CYS A 169 4.52 13.33 8.73
C CYS A 169 4.82 14.17 7.48
N VAL A 170 4.00 14.15 6.42
CA VAL A 170 4.20 14.91 5.17
C VAL A 170 3.43 16.23 5.16
N THR A 171 4.09 17.34 4.82
CA THR A 171 3.48 18.69 4.75
C THR A 171 2.61 18.83 3.49
N GLN A 172 1.95 19.98 3.31
CA GLN A 172 0.99 20.22 2.22
C GLN A 172 1.60 21.01 1.04
N ASP A 173 2.89 21.33 1.10
CA ASP A 173 3.57 22.25 0.17
C ASP A 173 3.88 21.62 -1.20
N GLU A 174 4.04 20.29 -1.24
CA GLU A 174 4.35 19.53 -2.46
C GLU A 174 3.22 18.55 -2.79
N VAL A 175 3.17 18.07 -4.04
CA VAL A 175 2.23 17.02 -4.46
C VAL A 175 2.78 15.68 -4.00
N ILE A 176 2.09 15.00 -3.08
CA ILE A 176 2.57 13.75 -2.49
C ILE A 176 1.42 12.74 -2.43
N PHE A 177 1.62 11.56 -3.03
CA PHE A 177 0.80 10.39 -2.84
C PHE A 177 1.56 9.09 -3.14
N ASP A 178 1.22 8.03 -2.40
CA ASP A 178 1.47 6.64 -2.77
C ASP A 178 0.23 6.10 -3.51
N ALA A 179 0.42 5.27 -4.52
CA ALA A 179 -0.69 4.71 -5.30
C ALA A 179 -1.61 3.80 -4.46
N ALA A 180 -1.11 3.24 -3.36
CA ALA A 180 -1.85 2.36 -2.46
C ALA A 180 -2.81 3.10 -1.51
N ASP A 181 -2.78 4.44 -1.45
CA ASP A 181 -3.85 5.22 -0.81
C ASP A 181 -5.08 5.40 -1.74
N CYS A 182 -4.99 5.00 -3.01
CA CYS A 182 -6.07 5.09 -3.98
C CYS A 182 -6.81 3.75 -4.14
N SER A 183 -8.11 3.74 -3.86
CA SER A 183 -8.99 2.60 -4.10
C SER A 183 -9.95 2.86 -5.25
N ARG A 184 -10.12 1.88 -6.15
CA ARG A 184 -10.81 2.06 -7.43
C ARG A 184 -12.17 1.36 -7.44
N PHE A 185 -13.22 2.13 -7.64
CA PHE A 185 -14.63 1.72 -7.67
C PHE A 185 -15.21 2.00 -9.07
N GLY A 186 -14.45 1.64 -10.11
CA GLY A 186 -14.78 1.97 -11.50
C GLY A 186 -14.38 3.40 -11.86
N ARG A 187 -15.37 4.29 -12.05
CA ARG A 187 -15.11 5.72 -12.31
C ARG A 187 -14.91 6.54 -11.05
N ASP A 188 -15.34 6.01 -9.89
CA ASP A 188 -15.12 6.62 -8.59
C ASP A 188 -13.80 6.11 -8.01
N ILE A 189 -12.93 7.03 -7.62
CA ILE A 189 -11.63 6.76 -7.02
C ILE A 189 -11.67 7.36 -5.61
N PHE A 190 -11.50 6.53 -4.60
CA PHE A 190 -11.46 6.96 -3.21
C PHE A 190 -10.00 7.07 -2.78
N VAL A 191 -9.62 8.21 -2.21
CA VAL A 191 -8.23 8.49 -1.83
C VAL A 191 -8.18 8.91 -0.38
N GLN A 192 -7.39 8.20 0.41
CA GLN A 192 -7.19 8.49 1.82
C GLN A 192 -6.08 9.53 2.02
N GLU A 193 -6.33 10.53 2.88
CA GLU A 193 -5.25 11.36 3.44
C GLU A 193 -4.50 10.53 4.50
N SER A 194 -3.17 10.44 4.38
CA SER A 194 -2.35 9.51 5.15
C SER A 194 -0.94 10.06 5.39
N MET A 195 -0.08 9.28 6.04
CA MET A 195 1.35 9.59 6.15
C MET A 195 2.07 9.62 4.78
N THR A 196 1.47 9.03 3.75
CA THR A 196 2.06 8.90 2.41
C THR A 196 1.31 9.70 1.33
N THR A 197 0.15 10.25 1.64
CA THR A 197 -0.69 11.02 0.70
C THR A 197 -1.27 12.26 1.36
N ASN A 198 -1.05 13.43 0.75
CA ASN A 198 -1.50 14.72 1.28
C ASN A 198 -2.62 15.35 0.41
N ARG A 199 -3.23 16.45 0.89
CA ARG A 199 -4.32 17.16 0.17
C ARG A 199 -3.88 17.69 -1.17
N SER A 200 -2.62 18.08 -1.31
CA SER A 200 -2.03 18.53 -2.58
C SER A 200 -1.91 17.38 -3.59
N GLY A 201 -1.61 16.16 -3.14
CA GLY A 201 -1.68 14.91 -3.89
C GLY A 201 -3.07 14.59 -4.38
N ILE A 202 -4.06 14.60 -3.47
CA ILE A 202 -5.46 14.31 -3.83
C ILE A 202 -6.01 15.36 -4.80
N ARG A 203 -5.70 16.64 -4.58
CA ARG A 203 -6.06 17.73 -5.50
C ARG A 203 -5.41 17.58 -6.88
N TRP A 204 -4.17 17.08 -6.95
CA TRP A 204 -3.52 16.79 -8.23
C TRP A 204 -4.23 15.64 -8.95
N LEU A 205 -4.58 14.56 -8.24
CA LEU A 205 -5.34 13.43 -8.78
C LEU A 205 -6.70 13.88 -9.32
N LYS A 206 -7.44 14.73 -8.59
CA LYS A 206 -8.69 15.36 -9.06
C LYS A 206 -8.49 16.08 -10.39
N ARG A 207 -7.53 17.00 -10.46
CA ARG A 207 -7.25 17.79 -11.67
C ARG A 207 -6.79 16.95 -12.86
N HIS A 208 -6.13 15.82 -12.60
CA HIS A 208 -5.64 14.90 -13.62
C HIS A 208 -6.74 13.97 -14.16
N LEU A 209 -7.59 13.44 -13.26
CA LEU A 209 -8.52 12.36 -13.58
C LEU A 209 -9.95 12.85 -13.90
N GLU A 210 -10.43 13.91 -13.25
CA GLU A 210 -11.80 14.41 -13.46
C GLU A 210 -12.08 14.87 -14.90
N PRO A 211 -11.17 15.57 -15.61
CA PRO A 211 -11.37 15.90 -17.02
C PRO A 211 -11.52 14.67 -17.94
N ARG A 212 -11.11 13.49 -17.46
CA ARG A 212 -11.21 12.20 -18.17
C ARG A 212 -12.45 11.40 -17.74
N GLY A 213 -13.34 12.00 -16.96
CA GLY A 213 -14.61 11.42 -16.54
C GLY A 213 -14.49 10.43 -15.38
N PHE A 214 -13.43 10.52 -14.58
CA PHE A 214 -13.38 9.92 -13.25
C PHE A 214 -13.95 10.91 -12.21
N ARG A 215 -14.21 10.43 -11.01
CA ARG A 215 -14.57 11.22 -9.83
C ARG A 215 -13.64 10.81 -8.71
N VAL A 216 -12.96 11.77 -8.11
CA VAL A 216 -12.01 11.49 -7.02
C VAL A 216 -12.61 12.01 -5.72
N HIS A 217 -12.81 11.09 -4.77
CA HIS A 217 -13.41 11.36 -3.46
C HIS A 217 -12.33 11.23 -2.39
N ASP A 218 -12.23 12.23 -1.53
CA ASP A 218 -11.42 12.12 -0.32
C ASP A 218 -12.19 11.22 0.66
N VAL A 219 -11.49 10.33 1.38
CA VAL A 219 -12.07 9.52 2.45
C VAL A 219 -11.17 9.51 3.67
N HIS A 220 -11.80 9.42 4.83
CA HIS A 220 -11.13 9.60 6.11
C HIS A 220 -11.46 8.47 7.09
N PHE A 221 -10.48 8.10 7.91
CA PHE A 221 -10.59 7.04 8.91
C PHE A 221 -10.03 7.56 10.25
N PRO A 222 -10.84 8.24 11.07
CA PRO A 222 -10.37 9.04 12.21
C PRO A 222 -9.78 8.22 13.36
N LEU A 223 -9.87 6.88 13.29
CA LEU A 223 -9.29 5.97 14.30
C LEU A 223 -8.00 5.28 13.82
N ASP A 224 -7.55 5.54 12.59
CA ASP A 224 -6.27 5.03 12.09
C ASP A 224 -5.12 5.97 12.49
N ILE A 225 -4.45 5.68 13.60
CA ILE A 225 -3.44 6.55 14.24
C ILE A 225 -2.09 6.62 13.50
N PHE A 226 -1.84 5.71 12.57
CA PHE A 226 -0.66 5.67 11.69
C PHE A 226 -1.09 5.27 10.28
N PRO A 227 -1.92 6.07 9.60
CA PRO A 227 -2.49 5.67 8.33
C PRO A 227 -1.40 5.62 7.27
N SER A 228 -1.31 4.46 6.62
CA SER A 228 -0.47 4.22 5.45
C SER A 228 -1.20 3.21 4.59
N HIS A 229 -1.65 3.66 3.42
CA HIS A 229 -2.37 2.86 2.44
C HIS A 229 -3.79 2.43 2.88
N ILE A 230 -4.72 2.42 1.93
CA ILE A 230 -6.15 2.18 2.20
C ILE A 230 -6.52 0.69 2.14
N ASP A 231 -5.65 -0.15 1.60
CA ASP A 231 -5.90 -1.57 1.28
C ASP A 231 -5.87 -2.53 2.48
N CYS A 232 -5.60 -2.02 3.68
CA CYS A 232 -5.83 -2.72 4.96
C CYS A 232 -6.99 -2.10 5.77
N THR A 233 -7.79 -1.26 5.13
CA THR A 233 -8.84 -0.45 5.78
C THR A 233 -10.16 -0.54 5.02
N PHE A 234 -10.13 -0.37 3.70
CA PHE A 234 -11.32 -0.27 2.85
C PHE A 234 -11.10 -0.93 1.47
N VAL A 235 -11.48 -2.21 1.36
CA VAL A 235 -11.11 -3.07 0.22
C VAL A 235 -12.36 -3.40 -0.62
N PRO A 236 -12.48 -2.85 -1.85
CA PRO A 236 -13.57 -3.23 -2.75
C PRO A 236 -13.40 -4.69 -3.20
N LEU A 237 -14.39 -5.53 -2.89
CA LEU A 237 -14.35 -6.96 -3.24
C LEU A 237 -15.05 -7.25 -4.58
N ALA A 238 -16.20 -6.63 -4.78
CA ALA A 238 -17.08 -6.80 -5.93
C ALA A 238 -17.93 -5.53 -6.13
N PRO A 239 -18.62 -5.35 -7.28
CA PRO A 239 -19.58 -4.26 -7.43
C PRO A 239 -20.60 -4.27 -6.28
N GLY A 240 -20.69 -3.17 -5.54
CA GLY A 240 -21.60 -3.04 -4.40
C GLY A 240 -21.13 -3.68 -3.10
N VAL A 241 -19.89 -4.18 -2.99
CA VAL A 241 -19.41 -4.87 -1.78
C VAL A 241 -18.01 -4.40 -1.39
N VAL A 242 -17.87 -3.95 -0.14
CA VAL A 242 -16.58 -3.54 0.45
C VAL A 242 -16.31 -4.34 1.72
N LEU A 243 -15.09 -4.87 1.85
CA LEU A 243 -14.55 -5.37 3.11
C LEU A 243 -13.97 -4.19 3.89
N VAL A 244 -14.49 -3.95 5.10
CA VAL A 244 -14.12 -2.81 5.93
C VAL A 244 -13.44 -3.26 7.21
N ASN A 245 -12.43 -2.51 7.64
CA ASN A 245 -11.74 -2.75 8.88
C ASN A 245 -12.61 -2.26 10.07
N PRO A 246 -12.99 -3.14 11.01
CA PRO A 246 -13.84 -2.76 12.12
C PRO A 246 -13.17 -1.82 13.14
N GLU A 247 -11.83 -1.79 13.19
CA GLU A 247 -11.05 -0.90 14.07
C GLU A 247 -10.80 0.48 13.43
N ARG A 248 -11.04 0.62 12.12
CA ARG A 248 -10.83 1.86 11.35
C ARG A 248 -12.10 2.19 10.55
N PRO A 249 -13.20 2.56 11.22
CA PRO A 249 -14.43 2.95 10.53
C PRO A 249 -14.19 4.20 9.69
N ILE A 250 -14.85 4.26 8.53
CA ILE A 250 -14.92 5.47 7.72
C ILE A 250 -15.56 6.61 8.54
N GLN A 251 -15.14 7.85 8.28
CA GLN A 251 -15.66 9.02 8.94
C GLN A 251 -17.18 9.15 8.75
N GLU A 252 -17.86 9.50 9.84
CA GLU A 252 -19.32 9.69 9.86
C GLU A 252 -19.76 10.68 8.77
N GLY A 253 -20.75 10.26 7.97
CA GLY A 253 -21.29 11.00 6.84
C GLY A 253 -20.65 10.65 5.49
N GLU A 254 -19.41 10.15 5.46
CA GLU A 254 -18.75 9.74 4.21
C GLU A 254 -19.23 8.37 3.74
N GLU A 255 -19.74 7.51 4.65
CA GLU A 255 -20.39 6.26 4.29
C GLU A 255 -21.68 6.47 3.48
N LYS A 256 -22.29 7.66 3.56
CA LYS A 256 -23.58 7.95 2.95
C LYS A 256 -23.59 7.70 1.45
N LEU A 257 -22.51 8.03 0.73
CA LEU A 257 -22.41 7.75 -0.70
C LEU A 257 -22.59 6.26 -1.00
N PHE A 258 -22.08 5.39 -0.14
CA PHE A 258 -22.20 3.94 -0.27
C PHE A 258 -23.60 3.47 0.12
N MET A 259 -24.10 3.93 1.27
CA MET A 259 -25.42 3.52 1.79
C MET A 259 -26.57 3.97 0.88
N ASP A 260 -26.50 5.20 0.34
CA ASP A 260 -27.50 5.74 -0.59
C ASP A 260 -27.49 5.02 -1.95
N ASN A 261 -26.45 4.22 -2.24
CA ASN A 261 -26.30 3.45 -3.48
C ASN A 261 -26.25 1.93 -3.22
N ASP A 262 -26.85 1.48 -2.12
CA ASP A 262 -27.04 0.06 -1.77
C ASP A 262 -25.73 -0.76 -1.68
N TRP A 263 -24.61 -0.11 -1.36
CA TRP A 263 -23.36 -0.82 -1.10
C TRP A 263 -23.40 -1.54 0.25
N GLN A 264 -22.93 -2.78 0.25
CA GLN A 264 -22.78 -3.58 1.44
C GLN A 264 -21.37 -3.44 2.03
N PHE A 265 -21.29 -3.06 3.30
CA PHE A 265 -20.06 -3.15 4.08
C PHE A 265 -20.03 -4.47 4.86
N ILE A 266 -19.01 -5.29 4.56
CA ILE A 266 -18.70 -6.52 5.28
C ILE A 266 -17.57 -6.19 6.24
N LYS A 267 -17.80 -6.33 7.55
CA LYS A 267 -16.75 -6.10 8.56
C LYS A 267 -15.80 -7.29 8.57
N ALA A 268 -14.51 -7.06 8.36
CA ALA A 268 -13.50 -8.10 8.47
C ALA A 268 -13.51 -8.71 9.89
N PRO A 269 -13.29 -10.03 10.04
CA PRO A 269 -13.13 -10.64 11.34
C PRO A 269 -11.78 -10.25 11.94
N LEU A 270 -11.58 -10.54 13.23
CA LEU A 270 -10.26 -10.34 13.83
C LEU A 270 -9.21 -11.22 13.12
N PRO A 271 -8.01 -10.69 12.82
CA PRO A 271 -6.92 -11.46 12.24
C PRO A 271 -6.52 -12.63 13.13
N THR A 272 -6.04 -13.72 12.55
CA THR A 272 -5.57 -14.89 13.33
C THR A 272 -4.22 -14.66 14.01
N SER A 273 -3.44 -13.67 13.56
CA SER A 273 -2.24 -13.20 14.25
C SER A 273 -2.46 -11.85 14.92
N THR A 274 -1.93 -11.69 16.13
CA THR A 274 -1.77 -10.37 16.75
C THR A 274 -0.67 -9.57 16.07
N ASP A 275 -0.61 -8.28 16.37
CA ASP A 275 0.50 -7.44 15.93
C ASP A 275 1.86 -7.98 16.38
N ASP A 276 1.98 -8.54 17.59
CA ASP A 276 3.28 -9.03 18.08
C ASP A 276 3.72 -10.36 17.43
N GLU A 277 2.79 -11.12 16.83
CA GLU A 277 3.04 -12.42 16.18
C GLU A 277 3.39 -12.32 14.68
N MET A 278 3.16 -11.15 14.09
CA MET A 278 3.54 -10.87 12.70
C MET A 278 5.08 -10.89 12.53
N PRO A 279 5.59 -11.07 11.29
CA PRO A 279 7.04 -11.12 11.05
C PRO A 279 7.79 -9.93 11.67
N MET A 280 8.97 -10.20 12.26
CA MET A 280 9.70 -9.28 13.15
C MET A 280 9.98 -7.90 12.53
N PHE A 281 10.14 -7.84 11.21
CA PHE A 281 10.48 -6.61 10.49
C PHE A 281 9.33 -6.08 9.62
N CYS A 282 8.12 -6.64 9.74
CA CYS A 282 6.91 -6.13 9.10
C CYS A 282 6.58 -4.70 9.60
N GLN A 283 6.35 -3.77 8.67
CA GLN A 283 6.00 -2.36 8.95
C GLN A 283 4.51 -2.04 8.73
N SER A 284 3.68 -3.05 8.43
CA SER A 284 2.21 -2.93 8.37
C SER A 284 1.59 -3.58 9.61
N SER A 285 0.29 -3.41 9.83
CA SER A 285 -0.45 -3.98 10.98
C SER A 285 -0.90 -5.44 10.77
N LYS A 286 -1.41 -6.10 11.82
CA LYS A 286 -2.11 -7.40 11.73
C LYS A 286 -3.22 -7.44 10.66
N TRP A 287 -3.76 -6.28 10.28
CA TRP A 287 -4.79 -6.14 9.25
C TRP A 287 -4.31 -6.40 7.81
N LEU A 288 -3.04 -6.76 7.60
CA LEU A 288 -2.65 -7.43 6.34
C LEU A 288 -3.52 -8.66 6.04
N SER A 289 -4.13 -9.28 7.06
CA SER A 289 -5.11 -10.34 6.91
C SER A 289 -6.27 -10.03 5.96
N MET A 290 -6.69 -8.77 5.87
CA MET A 290 -7.81 -8.34 5.02
C MET A 290 -7.37 -7.70 3.69
N ASN A 291 -6.06 -7.57 3.44
CA ASN A 291 -5.52 -7.09 2.18
C ASN A 291 -5.59 -8.20 1.12
N VAL A 292 -6.82 -8.48 0.67
CA VAL A 292 -7.15 -9.57 -0.24
C VAL A 292 -7.14 -9.12 -1.70
N LEU A 293 -7.00 -10.08 -2.62
CA LEU A 293 -7.03 -9.83 -4.05
C LEU A 293 -8.24 -10.47 -4.72
N SER A 294 -9.22 -9.65 -5.11
CA SER A 294 -10.30 -10.10 -5.99
C SER A 294 -9.79 -10.30 -7.42
N ILE A 295 -9.93 -11.52 -7.95
CA ILE A 295 -9.61 -11.87 -9.35
C ILE A 295 -10.87 -11.85 -10.23
N SER A 296 -12.06 -11.90 -9.62
CA SER A 296 -13.35 -11.67 -10.27
C SER A 296 -14.39 -11.22 -9.23
N PRO A 297 -15.61 -10.80 -9.62
CA PRO A 297 -16.68 -10.45 -8.67
C PRO A 297 -17.12 -11.58 -7.72
N LYS A 298 -16.60 -12.80 -7.91
CA LYS A 298 -16.93 -14.00 -7.12
C LYS A 298 -15.72 -14.74 -6.60
N LYS A 299 -14.50 -14.35 -6.94
CA LYS A 299 -13.28 -15.09 -6.60
C LYS A 299 -12.30 -14.18 -5.92
N VAL A 300 -11.82 -14.59 -4.74
CA VAL A 300 -10.95 -13.78 -3.88
C VAL A 300 -9.79 -14.63 -3.37
N ILE A 301 -8.58 -14.10 -3.42
CA ILE A 301 -7.38 -14.72 -2.88
C ILE A 301 -7.16 -14.18 -1.47
N CYS A 302 -6.94 -15.07 -0.50
CA CYS A 302 -6.73 -14.74 0.91
C CYS A 302 -5.49 -15.48 1.45
N GLU A 303 -4.89 -14.94 2.51
CA GLU A 303 -3.84 -15.65 3.24
C GLU A 303 -4.41 -16.94 3.88
N GLU A 304 -3.67 -18.06 3.79
CA GLU A 304 -4.19 -19.40 4.08
C GLU A 304 -4.60 -19.63 5.54
N GLN A 305 -4.04 -18.89 6.49
CA GLN A 305 -4.33 -19.07 7.92
C GLN A 305 -5.49 -18.20 8.39
N GLU A 306 -6.02 -17.29 7.56
CA GLU A 306 -7.12 -16.39 7.91
C GLU A 306 -8.50 -17.07 7.75
N HIS A 307 -8.66 -18.25 8.35
CA HIS A 307 -9.89 -19.05 8.25
C HIS A 307 -11.18 -18.30 8.61
N PRO A 308 -11.23 -17.43 9.65
CA PRO A 308 -12.43 -16.64 9.93
C PRO A 308 -12.83 -15.73 8.77
N LEU A 309 -11.85 -15.17 8.05
CA LEU A 309 -12.11 -14.37 6.86
C LEU A 309 -12.60 -15.23 5.71
N HIS A 310 -12.07 -16.44 5.55
CA HIS A 310 -12.54 -17.38 4.52
C HIS A 310 -14.01 -17.73 4.72
N GLU A 311 -14.39 -18.11 5.94
CA GLU A 311 -15.78 -18.43 6.30
C GLU A 311 -16.72 -17.24 6.07
N LEU A 312 -16.27 -16.03 6.43
CA LEU A 312 -17.03 -14.81 6.20
C LEU A 312 -17.27 -14.54 4.71
N LEU A 313 -16.23 -14.66 3.88
CA LEU A 313 -16.30 -14.40 2.44
C LEU A 313 -17.13 -15.48 1.73
N ASP A 314 -16.98 -16.76 2.09
CA ASP A 314 -17.79 -17.86 1.58
C ASP A 314 -19.28 -17.66 1.87
N LYS A 315 -19.62 -17.25 3.11
CA LYS A 315 -20.99 -16.90 3.49
C LYS A 315 -21.58 -15.75 2.66
N HIS A 316 -20.74 -14.86 2.15
CA HIS A 316 -21.13 -13.77 1.24
C HIS A 316 -21.05 -14.17 -0.25
N GLY A 317 -20.83 -15.44 -0.54
CA GLY A 317 -20.87 -16.01 -1.88
C GLY A 317 -19.61 -15.77 -2.71
N PHE A 318 -18.46 -15.60 -2.05
CA PHE A 318 -17.14 -15.60 -2.69
C PHE A 318 -16.52 -17.00 -2.64
N GLU A 319 -15.98 -17.45 -3.76
CA GLU A 319 -15.05 -18.56 -3.82
C GLU A 319 -13.68 -18.08 -3.33
N VAL A 320 -13.24 -18.62 -2.18
CA VAL A 320 -11.98 -18.22 -1.53
C VAL A 320 -10.84 -19.12 -1.98
N TYR A 321 -9.75 -18.51 -2.41
CA TYR A 321 -8.50 -19.17 -2.77
C TYR A 321 -7.43 -18.88 -1.71
N PRO A 322 -7.25 -19.77 -0.73
CA PRO A 322 -6.22 -19.62 0.29
C PRO A 322 -4.82 -19.88 -0.30
N ILE A 323 -3.84 -19.05 0.05
CA ILE A 323 -2.41 -19.26 -0.25
C ILE A 323 -1.52 -18.88 0.94
N PRO A 324 -0.37 -19.57 1.15
CA PRO A 324 0.62 -19.13 2.12
C PRO A 324 1.20 -17.78 1.70
N PHE A 325 1.19 -16.79 2.59
CA PHE A 325 1.69 -15.45 2.28
C PHE A 325 2.35 -14.70 3.46
N ARG A 326 2.55 -15.38 4.60
CA ARG A 326 3.09 -14.75 5.83
C ARG A 326 4.55 -14.34 5.71
N ASN A 327 5.36 -14.97 4.85
CA ASN A 327 6.74 -14.52 4.63
C ASN A 327 6.77 -13.22 3.82
N VAL A 328 5.76 -12.96 2.96
CA VAL A 328 5.63 -11.68 2.25
C VAL A 328 5.21 -10.53 3.18
N PHE A 329 4.47 -10.82 4.27
CA PHE A 329 4.06 -9.79 5.24
C PHE A 329 5.25 -9.02 5.84
N GLU A 330 6.41 -9.66 5.94
CA GLU A 330 7.69 -9.05 6.34
C GLU A 330 8.05 -7.79 5.53
N PHE A 331 7.53 -7.67 4.31
CA PHE A 331 7.75 -6.57 3.37
C PHE A 331 6.57 -5.58 3.32
N GLY A 332 5.62 -5.69 4.25
CA GLY A 332 4.55 -4.72 4.45
C GLY A 332 3.33 -4.86 3.55
N GLY A 333 3.18 -5.98 2.83
CA GLY A 333 2.02 -6.23 1.94
C GLY A 333 1.51 -7.66 2.00
N SER A 334 0.32 -7.89 1.44
CA SER A 334 -0.34 -9.19 1.28
C SER A 334 -0.71 -9.47 -0.18
#